data_AF-A0AA47P8N4-F1
#
_entry.id   AF-A0AA47P8N4-F1
#
_cell.length_a   1.000
_cell.length_b   1.000
_cell.length_c   1.000
_cell.angle_alpha   90.00
_cell.angle_beta   90.00
_cell.angle_gamma   90.00
#
_symmetry.space_group_name_H-M   'P 1'
#
loop_
_entity.id
_entity.type
_entity.pdbx_description
1 polymer ?
#
loop_
_entity_poly.entity_id
_entity_poly.type
_entity_poly.pdbx_seq_one_letter_code
_entity_poly.pdbx_strand_id
1 'polypeptide(L)'
;MEVGQVVRVTGAPSPPHGPGEAYRIPVRIQRGTHQALLDSGCMQTMIHQRLVRSEALVEASSVLVRCIHGDVHEYPLVPIEIRWGGGKA
;
A
#
# COMPACT_ATOMS: atom_id res chain seq x y z
N MET A 1 -12.70 -19.43 -19.19
CA MET A 1 -11.65 -18.84 -18.34
C MET A 1 -10.91 -17.84 -19.20
N GLU A 2 -11.03 -16.55 -18.91
CA GLU A 2 -10.18 -15.54 -19.55
C GLU A 2 -8.79 -15.64 -18.94
N VAL A 3 -7.79 -15.89 -19.78
CA VAL A 3 -6.39 -15.90 -19.39
C VAL A 3 -5.95 -14.45 -19.31
N GLY A 4 -5.73 -13.94 -18.09
CA GLY A 4 -5.19 -12.59 -17.89
C GLY A 4 -3.87 -12.42 -18.65
N GLN A 5 -3.73 -11.31 -19.38
CA GLN A 5 -2.50 -11.02 -20.12
C GLN A 5 -1.42 -10.45 -19.20
N VAL A 6 -0.20 -10.94 -19.35
CA VAL A 6 0.99 -10.38 -18.68
C VAL A 6 1.49 -9.20 -19.51
N VAL A 7 1.28 -7.98 -19.03
CA VAL A 7 1.80 -6.76 -19.66
C VAL A 7 3.17 -6.44 -19.08
N ARG A 8 4.18 -6.34 -19.95
CA ARG A 8 5.53 -5.91 -19.54
C ARG A 8 5.57 -4.38 -19.48
N VAL A 9 5.58 -3.83 -18.28
CA VAL A 9 5.73 -2.38 -18.07
C VAL A 9 7.17 -1.98 -18.36
N THR A 10 7.40 -1.30 -19.49
CA THR A 10 8.68 -0.68 -19.81
C THR A 10 8.99 0.44 -18.81
N GLY A 11 10.14 0.35 -18.14
CA GLY A 11 10.57 1.35 -17.15
C GLY A 11 10.17 1.05 -15.71
N ALA A 12 9.66 -0.15 -15.39
CA ALA A 12 9.61 -0.59 -14.01
C ALA A 12 11.05 -0.53 -13.44
N PRO A 13 11.29 0.18 -12.33
CA PRO A 13 12.62 0.22 -11.73
C PRO A 13 13.07 -1.22 -11.52
N SER A 14 14.26 -1.55 -12.04
CA SER A 14 14.91 -2.81 -11.70
C SER A 14 14.85 -2.97 -10.18
N PRO A 15 14.34 -4.10 -9.66
CA PRO A 15 14.41 -4.36 -8.23
C PRO A 15 15.84 -4.09 -7.78
N PRO A 16 16.07 -3.23 -6.77
CA PRO A 16 17.42 -2.97 -6.30
C PRO A 16 18.07 -4.21 -5.67
N HIS A 17 17.36 -5.35 -5.66
CA HIS A 17 17.58 -6.46 -4.77
C HIS A 17 17.31 -7.80 -5.45
N GLY A 18 18.06 -8.81 -5.01
CA GLY A 18 18.03 -10.17 -5.55
C GLY A 18 16.72 -10.92 -5.28
N PRO A 19 16.58 -12.15 -5.81
CA PRO A 19 15.41 -12.98 -5.56
C PRO A 19 15.18 -13.19 -4.06
N GLY A 20 13.96 -12.90 -3.59
CA GLY A 20 13.55 -13.07 -2.19
C GLY A 20 13.51 -11.78 -1.35
N GLU A 21 13.98 -10.65 -1.89
CA GLU A 21 13.91 -9.38 -1.16
C GLU A 21 12.60 -8.62 -1.42
N ALA A 22 12.09 -8.01 -0.35
CA ALA A 22 10.89 -7.19 -0.36
C ALA A 22 11.04 -5.99 -1.30
N TYR A 23 10.20 -5.89 -2.32
CA TYR A 23 10.20 -4.74 -3.24
C TYR A 23 9.63 -3.51 -2.52
N ARG A 24 10.51 -2.57 -2.16
CA ARG A 24 10.15 -1.36 -1.44
C ARG A 24 10.27 -0.12 -2.32
N ILE A 25 9.27 0.75 -2.23
CA ILE A 25 9.24 2.04 -2.94
C ILE A 25 9.16 3.20 -1.95
N PRO A 26 9.87 4.32 -2.20
CA PRO A 26 9.67 5.53 -1.44
C PRO A 26 8.33 6.16 -1.81
N VAL A 27 7.51 6.44 -0.81
CA VAL A 27 6.24 7.16 -0.95
C VAL A 27 6.23 8.36 -0.01
N ARG A 28 5.53 9.42 -0.40
CA ARG A 28 5.30 10.59 0.45
C ARG A 28 3.90 10.51 1.03
N ILE A 29 3.83 10.57 2.35
CA ILE A 29 2.58 10.57 3.12
C ILE A 29 2.65 11.79 4.04
N GLN A 30 1.66 12.67 3.94
CA GLN A 30 1.71 13.98 4.58
C GLN A 30 3.03 14.73 4.25
N ARG A 31 3.84 15.06 5.26
CA ARG A 31 5.12 15.76 5.12
C ARG A 31 6.34 14.82 5.11
N GLY A 32 6.14 13.52 5.33
CA GLY A 32 7.21 12.53 5.46
C GLY A 32 7.41 11.65 4.23
N THR A 33 8.64 11.20 4.02
CA THR A 33 8.96 10.14 3.06
C THR A 33 9.09 8.81 3.82
N HIS A 34 8.43 7.77 3.32
CA HIS A 34 8.36 6.45 3.95
C HIS A 34 8.64 5.36 2.92
N GLN A 35 9.15 4.21 3.38
CA GLN A 35 9.31 3.02 2.54
C GLN A 35 8.04 2.18 2.61
N ALA A 36 7.36 2.03 1.48
CA ALA A 36 6.20 1.15 1.34
C ALA A 36 6.61 -0.18 0.68
N LEU A 37 6.00 -1.28 1.12
CA LEU A 37 6.12 -2.59 0.46
C LEU A 37 5.14 -2.64 -0.71
N LEU A 38 5.62 -3.04 -1.90
CA LEU A 38 4.74 -3.38 -3.01
C LEU A 38 4.33 -4.85 -2.85
N ASP A 39 3.07 -5.05 -2.47
CA ASP A 39 2.49 -6.38 -2.26
C ASP A 39 1.38 -6.62 -3.28
N SER A 40 1.66 -7.45 -4.30
CA SER A 40 0.69 -7.82 -5.32
C SER A 40 -0.42 -8.76 -4.80
N GLY A 41 -0.26 -9.34 -3.61
CA GLY A 41 -1.28 -10.13 -2.93
C GLY A 41 -2.32 -9.28 -2.19
N CYS A 42 -2.11 -7.97 -2.07
CA CYS A 42 -3.03 -7.05 -1.40
C CYS A 42 -3.86 -6.25 -2.40
N MET A 43 -5.18 -6.21 -2.18
CA MET A 43 -6.12 -5.35 -2.93
C MET A 43 -6.28 -3.95 -2.30
N GLN A 44 -5.79 -3.77 -1.07
CA GLN A 44 -5.90 -2.53 -0.31
C GLN A 44 -4.54 -2.15 0.28
N THR A 45 -4.28 -0.85 0.41
CA THR A 45 -3.07 -0.35 1.04
C THR A 45 -3.23 -0.31 2.55
N MET A 46 -2.39 -1.06 3.26
CA MET A 46 -2.31 -1.01 4.72
C MET A 46 -1.28 0.03 5.16
N ILE A 47 -1.69 0.91 6.07
CA ILE A 47 -0.82 1.96 6.62
C ILE A 47 -0.77 1.87 8.14
N HIS A 48 0.42 2.10 8.70
CA HIS A 48 0.59 2.16 10.15
C HIS A 48 -0.13 3.38 10.73
N GLN A 49 -0.93 3.18 11.79
CA GLN A 49 -1.77 4.22 12.42
C GLN A 49 -1.03 5.54 12.71
N ARG A 50 0.22 5.49 13.15
CA ARG A 50 1.09 6.67 13.37
C ARG A 50 1.24 7.63 12.18
N LEU A 51 0.92 7.18 10.97
CA LEU A 51 0.99 7.98 9.73
C LEU A 51 -0.38 8.59 9.36
N VAL A 52 -1.40 8.34 10.17
CA VAL A 52 -2.76 8.86 10.05
C VAL A 52 -2.98 9.90 11.14
N ARG A 53 -3.66 11.00 10.81
CA ARG A 53 -4.02 12.03 11.81
C ARG A 53 -5.09 11.45 12.73
N SER A 54 -5.00 11.70 14.03
CA SER A 54 -5.93 11.13 15.02
C SER A 54 -7.39 11.46 14.71
N GLU A 55 -7.66 12.66 14.19
CA GLU A 55 -9.00 13.11 13.84
C GLU A 55 -9.62 12.27 12.71
N ALA A 56 -8.79 11.85 11.74
CA ALA A 56 -9.25 11.02 10.64
C ALA A 56 -9.67 9.61 11.10
N LEU A 57 -9.20 9.14 12.26
CA LEU A 57 -9.60 7.85 12.84
C LEU A 57 -10.95 7.93 13.55
N VAL A 58 -11.35 9.10 14.04
CA VAL A 58 -12.64 9.29 14.75
C VAL A 58 -13.82 9.17 13.78
N GLU A 59 -13.65 9.69 12.56
CA GLU A 59 -14.67 9.67 11.50
C GLU A 59 -14.55 8.47 10.55
N ALA A 60 -13.62 7.55 10.82
CA ALA A 60 -13.33 6.42 9.94
C ALA A 60 -14.46 5.39 9.96
N SER A 61 -14.95 5.02 8.78
CA SER A 61 -15.64 3.73 8.60
C SER A 61 -14.68 2.56 8.81
N SER A 62 -15.17 1.33 8.90
CA SER A 62 -14.32 0.14 9.06
C SER A 62 -14.42 -0.84 7.88
N VAL A 63 -13.39 -1.67 7.74
CA VAL A 63 -13.37 -2.81 6.82
C VAL A 63 -12.87 -4.05 7.55
N LEU A 64 -13.50 -5.20 7.28
CA LEU A 64 -13.03 -6.50 7.77
C LEU A 64 -12.00 -7.08 6.81
N VAL A 65 -10.83 -7.42 7.34
CA VAL A 65 -9.75 -8.07 6.59
C VAL A 65 -9.52 -9.45 7.16
N ARG A 66 -9.56 -10.46 6.30
CA ARG A 66 -9.25 -11.85 6.64
C ARG A 66 -7.78 -12.13 6.33
N CYS A 67 -7.03 -12.63 7.31
CA CYS A 67 -5.64 -13.05 7.13
C CYS A 67 -5.56 -14.47 6.55
N ILE A 68 -4.37 -14.88 6.10
CA ILE A 68 -4.11 -16.23 5.56
C ILE A 68 -4.36 -17.34 6.60
N HIS A 69 -4.26 -17.03 7.90
CA HIS A 69 -4.53 -17.98 8.99
C HIS A 69 -6.02 -18.10 9.32
N GLY A 70 -6.89 -17.32 8.66
CA GLY A 70 -8.33 -17.36 8.84
C GLY A 70 -8.88 -16.38 9.89
N ASP A 71 -8.01 -15.68 10.63
CA ASP A 71 -8.42 -14.60 11.52
C ASP A 71 -9.04 -13.45 10.73
N VAL A 72 -10.08 -12.85 11.28
CA VAL A 72 -10.72 -11.65 10.72
C VAL A 72 -10.53 -10.51 11.70
N HIS A 73 -9.98 -9.40 11.22
CA HIS A 73 -9.77 -8.21 12.02
C HIS A 73 -10.43 -7.00 11.36
N GLU A 74 -10.97 -6.11 12.19
CA GLU A 74 -11.58 -4.87 11.76
C GLU A 74 -10.54 -3.76 11.75
N TYR A 75 -10.38 -3.09 10.60
CA TYR A 75 -9.45 -1.98 10.43
C TYR A 75 -10.20 -0.69 10.06
N PRO A 76 -9.77 0.48 10.56
CA PRO A 76 -10.33 1.75 10.13
C PRO A 76 -9.94 2.04 8.67
N LEU A 77 -10.92 2.46 7.88
CA LEU A 77 -10.77 2.93 6.53
C LEU A 77 -10.75 4.46 6.53
N VAL A 78 -9.61 5.03 6.18
CA VAL A 78 -9.38 6.47 6.18
C VAL A 78 -8.97 6.97 4.79
N PRO A 79 -9.50 8.12 4.33
CA PRO A 79 -8.99 8.76 3.13
C PRO A 79 -7.60 9.35 3.42
N ILE A 80 -6.60 8.95 2.65
CA ILE A 80 -5.24 9.48 2.76
C ILE A 80 -4.58 9.65 1.40
N GLU A 81 -3.86 10.75 1.22
CA GLU A 81 -3.07 11.00 0.02
C GLU A 81 -1.69 10.34 0.15
N ILE A 82 -1.36 9.46 -0.79
CA ILE A 82 -0.04 8.82 -0.92
C ILE A 82 0.52 9.22 -2.29
N ARG A 83 1.69 9.87 -2.29
CA ARG A 83 2.36 10.27 -3.54
C ARG A 83 3.56 9.38 -3.82
N TRP A 84 3.68 8.95 -5.07
CA TRP A 84 4.82 8.22 -5.62
C TRP A 84 5.28 8.92 -6.91
N GLY A 85 6.59 8.95 -7.19
CA GLY A 85 7.10 9.40 -8.48
C GLY A 85 7.10 10.92 -8.76
N GLY A 86 7.13 11.79 -7.75
CA GLY A 86 7.46 13.23 -7.95
C GLY A 86 6.41 14.09 -8.66
N GLY A 87 5.20 13.57 -8.94
CA GLY A 87 4.11 14.36 -9.50
C GLY A 87 3.70 15.51 -8.55
N LYS A 88 3.78 16.74 -9.04
CA LYS A 88 3.16 17.91 -8.39
C LYS A 88 1.64 17.79 -8.48
N ALA A 89 0.97 18.31 -7.45
CA ALA A 89 -0.48 18.48 -7.39
C ALA A 89 -1.01 19.34 -8.54
#